data_AF-A0A1H2Y6W3-F1
#
_entry.id   AF-A0A1H2Y6W3-F1
#
_cell.length_a   1.000
_cell.length_b   1.000
_cell.length_c   1.000
_cell.angle_alpha   90.00
_cell.angle_beta   90.00
_cell.angle_gamma   90.00
#
_symmetry.space_group_name_H-M   'P 1'
#
loop_
_entity.id
_entity.type
_entity.pdbx_description
1 polymer ?
#
loop_
_entity_poly.entity_id
_entity_poly.type
_entity_poly.pdbx_seq_one_letter_code
_entity_poly.pdbx_strand_id
1 'polypeptide(L)'
;MKNPLKILLSIPSIIGLAYMWTFIEPKSIVWISNNIVSYEYQGAIVNVLVISQLAYLIYRLWRYKNIKMGQKSEWTFLLITFNVITCPIYIWKMDEQFKLMNQEMINQQ
;
A
#
# COMPACT_ATOMS: atom_id res chain seq x y z
N MET A 1 0.39 13.20 1.31
CA MET A 1 -1.05 12.86 1.49
C MET A 1 -1.58 13.55 2.74
N LYS A 2 -2.91 13.76 2.88
CA LYS A 2 -3.49 14.14 4.18
C LYS A 2 -3.51 12.91 5.12
N ASN A 3 -3.38 13.13 6.43
CA ASN A 3 -3.27 12.06 7.42
C ASN A 3 -4.43 11.04 7.41
N PRO A 4 -5.72 11.44 7.31
CA PRO A 4 -6.83 10.47 7.26
C PRO A 4 -6.72 9.50 6.08
N LEU A 5 -6.27 9.99 4.92
CA LEU A 5 -6.09 9.17 3.74
C LEU A 5 -4.91 8.20 3.89
N LYS A 6 -3.82 8.62 4.55
CA LYS A 6 -2.69 7.74 4.86
C LYS A 6 -3.14 6.55 5.73
N ILE A 7 -3.94 6.83 6.76
CA ILE A 7 -4.48 5.80 7.65
C ILE A 7 -5.37 4.84 6.87
N LEU A 8 -6.34 5.36 6.11
CA LEU A 8 -7.26 4.56 5.29
C LEU A 8 -6.50 3.65 4.31
N LEU A 9 -5.52 4.20 3.60
CA LEU A 9 -4.71 3.45 2.64
C LEU A 9 -3.74 2.48 3.32
N SER A 10 -3.49 2.56 4.63
CA SER A 10 -2.64 1.58 5.32
C SER A 10 -3.43 0.33 5.73
N ILE A 11 -4.77 0.41 5.82
CA ILE A 11 -5.63 -0.68 6.28
C ILE A 11 -5.43 -1.97 5.47
N PRO A 12 -5.40 -1.97 4.11
CA PRO A 12 -5.25 -3.20 3.36
C PRO A 12 -3.91 -3.89 3.62
N SER A 13 -2.83 -3.12 3.82
CA SER A 13 -1.52 -3.66 4.19
C SER A 13 -1.49 -4.24 5.61
N ILE A 14 -2.16 -3.60 6.57
CA ILE A 14 -2.29 -4.12 7.94
C ILE A 14 -3.07 -5.44 7.94
N ILE A 15 -4.17 -5.50 7.19
CA ILE A 15 -4.95 -6.74 7.00
C ILE A 15 -4.05 -7.81 6.36
N GLY A 16 -3.29 -7.47 5.32
CA GLY A 16 -2.34 -8.37 4.67
C GLY A 16 -1.30 -8.95 5.64
N LEU A 17 -0.73 -8.11 6.53
CA LEU A 17 0.20 -8.55 7.58
C LEU A 17 -0.49 -9.50 8.58
N ALA A 18 -1.70 -9.18 9.02
CA ALA A 18 -2.47 -10.05 9.90
C ALA A 18 -2.77 -11.40 9.24
N TYR A 19 -3.10 -11.41 7.95
CA TYR A 19 -3.26 -12.63 7.17
C TYR A 19 -1.96 -13.42 7.07
N MET A 20 -0.82 -12.79 6.81
CA MET A 20 0.48 -13.48 6.84
C MET A 20 0.75 -14.15 8.20
N TRP A 21 0.37 -13.49 9.30
CA TRP A 21 0.47 -14.08 10.63
C TRP A 21 -0.39 -15.34 10.81
N THR A 22 -1.59 -15.38 10.22
CA THR A 22 -2.45 -16.59 10.24
C THR A 22 -1.75 -17.81 9.63
N PHE A 23 -0.88 -17.63 8.63
CA PHE A 23 -0.15 -18.73 8.01
C PHE A 23 0.98 -19.25 8.90
N ILE A 24 1.58 -18.38 9.72
CA ILE A 24 2.65 -18.74 10.66
C ILE A 24 2.05 -19.49 11.86
N GLU A 25 0.96 -18.99 12.42
CA GLU A 25 0.31 -19.58 13.59
C GLU A 25 -1.21 -19.67 13.41
N PRO A 26 -1.72 -20.66 12.67
CA PRO A 26 -3.14 -20.74 12.32
C PRO A 26 -4.06 -20.87 13.54
N LYS A 27 -3.57 -21.44 14.65
CA LYS A 27 -4.32 -21.59 15.91
C LYS A 27 -4.56 -20.27 16.62
N SER A 28 -3.75 -19.24 16.38
CA SER A 28 -3.86 -17.94 17.06
C SER A 28 -5.09 -17.12 16.64
N ILE A 29 -5.74 -17.47 15.51
CA ILE A 29 -6.82 -16.66 14.91
C ILE A 29 -8.12 -17.48 14.72
N VAL A 30 -8.13 -18.76 15.14
CA VAL A 30 -9.32 -19.65 15.10
C VAL A 30 -10.54 -19.04 15.79
N TRP A 31 -10.33 -18.25 16.84
CA TRP A 31 -11.43 -17.57 17.56
C TRP A 31 -12.12 -16.48 16.72
N ILE A 32 -11.40 -15.86 15.77
CA ILE A 32 -11.91 -14.81 14.88
C ILE A 32 -12.48 -15.43 13.59
N SER A 33 -11.81 -16.44 13.02
CA SER A 33 -12.22 -17.01 11.72
C SER A 33 -13.46 -17.91 11.77
N ASN A 34 -13.73 -18.57 12.90
CA ASN A 34 -14.86 -19.51 13.01
C ASN A 34 -16.25 -18.84 12.99
N ASN A 35 -16.36 -17.52 13.12
CA ASN A 35 -17.66 -16.85 13.38
C ASN A 35 -18.07 -15.73 12.41
N ILE A 36 -17.24 -15.34 11.43
CA ILE A 36 -17.43 -14.01 10.79
C ILE A 36 -17.90 -14.08 9.33
N VAL A 37 -17.25 -14.82 8.43
CA VAL A 37 -17.67 -15.02 7.01
C VAL A 37 -16.90 -16.23 6.44
N SER A 38 -17.47 -17.00 5.50
CA SER A 38 -16.73 -18.06 4.78
C SER A 38 -15.44 -17.51 4.15
N TYR A 39 -14.32 -18.23 4.33
CA TYR A 39 -12.97 -17.82 3.91
C TYR A 39 -12.88 -17.34 2.44
N GLU A 40 -13.66 -17.98 1.56
CA GLU A 40 -13.74 -17.66 0.12
C GLU A 40 -14.15 -16.20 -0.15
N TYR A 41 -15.10 -15.66 0.61
CA TYR A 41 -15.54 -14.26 0.45
C TYR A 41 -14.54 -13.27 1.05
N GLN A 42 -13.85 -13.65 2.13
CA GLN A 42 -12.87 -12.77 2.77
C GLN A 42 -11.68 -12.52 1.84
N GLY A 43 -11.20 -13.57 1.15
CA GLY A 43 -10.11 -13.44 0.18
C GLY A 43 -10.45 -12.49 -0.98
N ALA A 44 -11.68 -12.56 -1.51
CA ALA A 44 -12.12 -11.66 -2.58
C ALA A 44 -12.16 -10.19 -2.13
N ILE A 45 -12.72 -9.92 -0.95
CA ILE A 45 -12.82 -8.56 -0.39
C ILE A 45 -11.42 -7.98 -0.15
N VAL A 46 -10.52 -8.75 0.45
CA VAL A 46 -9.14 -8.30 0.73
C VAL A 46 -8.40 -8.00 -0.58
N ASN A 47 -8.55 -8.84 -1.60
CA ASN A 47 -7.92 -8.59 -2.90
C ASN A 47 -8.43 -7.30 -3.56
N VAL A 48 -9.74 -7.04 -3.54
CA VAL A 48 -10.31 -5.79 -4.07
C VAL A 48 -9.75 -4.57 -3.35
N LEU A 49 -9.61 -4.63 -2.02
CA LEU A 49 -9.02 -3.55 -1.23
C LEU A 49 -7.55 -3.31 -1.58
N VAL A 50 -6.75 -4.38 -1.70
CA VAL A 50 -5.34 -4.29 -2.06
C VAL A 50 -5.14 -3.75 -3.48
N ILE A 51 -5.91 -4.23 -4.46
CA ILE A 51 -5.84 -3.73 -5.85
C ILE A 51 -6.22 -2.25 -5.91
N SER A 52 -7.27 -1.84 -5.18
CA SER A 52 -7.70 -0.43 -5.12
C SER A 52 -6.61 0.46 -4.51
N GLN A 53 -5.97 0.01 -3.43
CA GLN A 53 -4.84 0.69 -2.80
C GLN A 53 -3.67 0.84 -3.79
N LEU A 54 -3.29 -0.25 -4.47
CA LEU A 54 -2.21 -0.26 -5.46
C LEU A 54 -2.47 0.70 -6.61
N ALA A 55 -3.66 0.63 -7.21
CA ALA A 55 -4.06 1.52 -8.30
C ALA A 55 -3.92 3.00 -7.88
N TYR A 56 -4.36 3.35 -6.67
CA TYR A 56 -4.22 4.71 -6.14
C TYR A 56 -2.75 5.12 -5.95
N LEU A 57 -1.92 4.27 -5.33
CA LEU A 57 -0.52 4.60 -5.04
C LEU A 57 0.32 4.72 -6.32
N ILE A 58 0.09 3.83 -7.30
CA ILE A 58 0.74 3.89 -8.61
C ILE A 58 0.29 5.18 -9.33
N TYR A 59 -1.01 5.44 -9.43
CA TYR A 59 -1.50 6.68 -10.04
C TYR A 59 -0.83 7.92 -9.42
N ARG A 60 -0.70 7.95 -8.09
CA ARG A 60 -0.08 9.03 -7.35
C ARG A 60 1.43 9.16 -7.64
N LEU A 61 2.17 8.07 -7.68
CA LEU A 61 3.59 8.05 -8.05
C LEU A 61 3.82 8.64 -9.44
N TRP A 62 2.98 8.24 -10.39
CA TRP A 62 3.09 8.66 -11.78
C TRP A 62 2.66 10.10 -12.02
N ARG A 63 1.85 10.67 -11.11
CA ARG A 63 1.46 12.09 -11.15
C ARG A 63 2.62 13.06 -10.91
N TYR A 64 3.66 12.64 -10.20
CA TYR A 64 4.84 13.48 -9.98
C TYR A 64 5.64 13.61 -11.29
N LYS A 65 5.71 14.80 -11.87
CA LYS A 65 6.37 15.00 -13.18
C LYS A 65 7.89 14.98 -13.08
N ASN A 66 8.43 15.43 -11.96
CA ASN A 66 9.83 15.75 -11.77
C ASN A 66 10.67 14.62 -11.13
N ILE A 67 10.17 13.38 -11.17
CA ILE A 67 10.89 12.20 -10.68
C ILE A 67 11.42 11.41 -11.88
N LYS A 68 12.67 10.94 -11.78
CA LYS A 68 13.30 10.11 -12.83
C LYS A 68 12.46 8.88 -13.15
N MET A 69 12.31 8.58 -14.44
CA MET A 69 11.51 7.46 -14.94
C MET A 69 11.95 6.10 -14.35
N GLY A 70 13.26 5.87 -14.21
CA GLY A 70 13.80 4.66 -13.59
C GLY A 70 13.33 4.47 -12.16
N GLN A 71 13.40 5.53 -11.35
CA GLN A 71 12.94 5.51 -9.96
C GLN A 71 11.43 5.25 -9.84
N LYS A 72 10.60 5.82 -10.73
CA LYS A 72 9.16 5.51 -10.76
C LYS A 72 8.90 4.04 -11.09
N SER A 73 9.66 3.49 -12.03
CA SER A 73 9.50 2.09 -12.46
C SER A 73 9.91 1.12 -11.36
N GLU A 74 11.04 1.38 -10.69
CA GLU A 74 11.50 0.63 -9.52
C GLU A 74 10.47 0.64 -8.39
N TRP A 75 9.94 1.81 -8.04
CA TRP A 75 8.93 1.90 -7.00
C TRP A 75 7.60 1.26 -7.40
N THR A 76 7.22 1.33 -8.68
CA THR A 76 6.03 0.60 -9.18
C THR A 76 6.23 -0.91 -9.03
N PHE A 77 7.40 -1.43 -9.39
CA PHE A 77 7.73 -2.84 -9.21
C PHE A 77 7.72 -3.25 -7.73
N LEU A 78 8.32 -2.46 -6.84
CA LEU A 78 8.31 -2.70 -5.40
C LEU A 78 6.89 -2.68 -4.82
N LEU A 79 6.05 -1.74 -5.26
CA LEU A 79 4.65 -1.66 -4.83
C LEU A 79 3.87 -2.89 -5.26
N ILE A 80 4.07 -3.42 -6.46
CA ILE A 80 3.35 -4.60 -6.95
C ILE A 80 3.84 -5.88 -6.25
N THR A 81 5.16 -6.10 -6.20
CA THR A 81 5.74 -7.37 -5.73
C THR A 81 5.70 -7.52 -4.20
N PHE A 82 5.95 -6.43 -3.46
CA PHE A 82 6.07 -6.45 -2.00
C PHE A 82 4.99 -5.59 -1.33
N ASN A 83 3.77 -5.56 -1.89
CA ASN A 83 2.71 -4.61 -1.56
C ASN A 83 2.45 -4.44 -0.04
N VAL A 84 2.46 -5.53 0.73
CA VAL A 84 2.18 -5.55 2.16
C VAL A 84 3.19 -4.69 2.94
N ILE A 85 4.45 -4.67 2.51
CA ILE A 85 5.55 -3.97 3.18
C ILE A 85 5.80 -2.60 2.53
N THR A 86 5.81 -2.56 1.19
CA THR A 86 6.22 -1.37 0.44
C THR A 86 5.13 -0.31 0.40
N CYS A 87 3.84 -0.68 0.43
CA CYS A 87 2.76 0.32 0.45
C CYS A 87 2.77 1.19 1.72
N PRO A 88 2.89 0.64 2.96
CA PRO A 88 3.04 1.47 4.16
C PRO A 88 4.26 2.39 4.10
N ILE A 89 5.42 1.87 3.68
CA ILE A 89 6.65 2.67 3.54
C ILE A 89 6.42 3.81 2.55
N TYR A 90 5.77 3.53 1.42
CA TYR A 90 5.45 4.53 0.42
C TYR A 90 4.51 5.61 0.98
N ILE A 91 3.43 5.20 1.65
CA ILE A 91 2.40 6.10 2.20
C ILE A 91 2.97 7.06 3.25
N TRP A 92 3.79 6.53 4.15
CA TRP A 92 4.26 7.28 5.32
C TRP A 92 5.54 8.07 5.07
N LYS A 93 6.41 7.61 4.15
CA LYS A 93 7.72 8.22 3.94
C LYS A 93 7.93 8.71 2.51
N MET A 94 7.81 7.82 1.52
CA MET A 94 8.24 8.15 0.16
C MET A 94 7.36 9.17 -0.53
N ASP A 95 6.05 9.18 -0.27
CA ASP A 95 5.16 10.19 -0.84
C ASP A 95 5.59 11.62 -0.49
N GLU A 96 6.08 11.84 0.73
CA GLU A 96 6.57 13.15 1.17
C GLU A 96 7.89 13.50 0.49
N GLN A 97 8.83 12.56 0.42
CA GLN A 97 10.10 12.76 -0.27
C GLN A 97 9.88 13.12 -1.75
N PHE A 98 9.02 12.37 -2.43
CA PHE A 98 8.67 12.62 -3.82
C PHE A 98 7.95 13.93 -4.05
N LYS A 99 7.09 14.34 -3.11
CA LYS A 99 6.46 15.65 -3.14
C LYS A 99 7.50 16.76 -3.01
N LEU A 100 8.45 16.66 -2.07
CA LEU A 100 9.51 17.64 -1.86
C LEU A 100 10.41 17.77 -3.09
N MET A 101 10.91 16.64 -3.63
CA MET A 101 11.71 16.62 -4.85
C MET A 101 10.97 17.26 -6.04
N ASN A 102 9.67 17.03 -6.14
CA ASN A 102 8.87 17.62 -7.20
C ASN A 102 8.66 19.12 -7.03
N GLN A 103 8.66 19.64 -5.79
CA GLN A 103 8.50 21.07 -5.48
C GLN A 103 9.81 21.85 -5.60
N GLU A 104 10.93 21.31 -5.13
CA GLU A 104 12.24 21.97 -5.17
C GLU A 104 12.68 22.33 -6.59
N MET A 105 12.47 21.44 -7.57
CA MET A 105 12.79 21.76 -8.97
C MET A 105 11.82 22.77 -9.62
N ILE A 106 10.57 22.87 -9.16
CA ILE A 106 9.65 23.90 -9.69
C ILE A 106 10.09 25.30 -9.25
N ASN A 107 10.63 25.43 -8.04
CA ASN A 107 11.09 26.72 -7.51
C ASN A 107 12.45 27.16 -8.07
N GLN A 108 13.14 26.29 -8.83
CA GLN A 108 14.42 26.56 -9.48
C GLN A 108 14.26 26.90 -10.98
N GLN A 109 13.03 26.88 -11.51
CA GLN A 109 12.66 27.27 -12.87
C GLN A 109 11.92 28.62 -12.86
#